data_AF-A0A5N6GFI3-F1
#
_entry.id   AF-A0A5N6GFI3-F1
#
_cell.length_a   1.000
_cell.length_b   1.000
_cell.length_c   1.000
_cell.angle_alpha   90.00
_cell.angle_beta   90.00
_cell.angle_gamma   90.00
#
_symmetry.space_group_name_H-M   'P 1'
#
loop_
_entity.id
_entity.type
_entity.pdbx_description
1 polymer ?
#
loop_
_entity_poly.entity_id
_entity_poly.type
_entity_poly.pdbx_seq_one_letter_code
_entity_poly.pdbx_strand_id
1 'polypeptide(L)'
;MSVSQPLGEARAGCGAFHIFLPPGTLFQPCFIPPQKSLYLFRISLIMTLQAIKYSGGKLAIIDQLQLPHVEKYVTIHTSEEGWHAIKEMRVRGAPAIAIVAALALASELTTLIARNQLSSNAIETQTFITEKLHYLVSSRPTAVNLSDAAGKLETIVAESVKMPESTGHAVATAFIQAAEAMLAKDVEDNRMIGEYGAKWISENALSKNFTKATVLTHCNTGSLATAGFGTALGVIRALSSTDTLRHAYCTETRPYNQGSRLTAFELVHDRIPATLITDSMAAALLARAEIGVDAIVVGADRVAANGDTANKIGTYGLAVLAKYHGVKFLVAAPLTTIDLVTKSGNEITIEERPASEVTTVRGTCEDGGASEAVKMETVCIAAKGINVWNPAFDITPGALIDGIITEKGVVEKDSDGLFHLEELFKA
;
A
#
# COMPACT_ATOMS: atom_id res chain seq x y z
N MET A 1 6.09 -28.97 65.88
CA MET A 1 7.18 -29.43 64.99
C MET A 1 7.03 -28.69 63.68
N SER A 2 7.71 -27.55 63.46
CA SER A 2 9.06 -27.49 62.85
C SER A 2 9.08 -28.30 61.54
N VAL A 3 9.33 -27.77 60.34
CA VAL A 3 10.44 -26.91 59.91
C VAL A 3 10.09 -26.30 58.54
N SER A 4 10.53 -25.06 58.34
CA SER A 4 10.65 -24.28 57.11
C SER A 4 11.89 -24.66 56.27
N GLN A 5 11.83 -24.66 54.93
CA GLN A 5 12.79 -23.95 54.03
C GLN A 5 12.49 -24.16 52.52
N PRO A 6 13.00 -23.27 51.62
CA PRO A 6 12.57 -23.10 50.23
C PRO A 6 13.54 -23.67 49.17
N LEU A 7 13.07 -23.78 47.92
CA LEU A 7 13.86 -23.92 46.68
C LEU A 7 13.76 -22.55 45.96
N GLY A 8 14.78 -21.89 45.41
CA GLY A 8 16.11 -22.28 44.96
C GLY A 8 16.34 -21.59 43.61
N GLU A 9 16.97 -20.41 43.61
CA GLU A 9 17.34 -19.63 42.42
C GLU A 9 18.46 -20.32 41.61
N ALA A 10 18.29 -20.42 40.29
CA ALA A 10 19.34 -20.85 39.37
C ALA A 10 19.97 -19.65 38.66
N ARG A 11 21.23 -19.36 38.99
CA ARG A 11 22.14 -18.50 38.22
C ARG A 11 22.84 -19.33 37.14
N ALA A 12 22.84 -18.86 35.90
CA ALA A 12 23.72 -19.34 34.84
C ALA A 12 24.75 -18.24 34.50
N GLY A 13 26.03 -18.63 34.50
CA GLY A 13 27.20 -17.75 34.54
C GLY A 13 27.56 -17.07 33.22
N CYS A 14 28.25 -15.94 33.35
CA CYS A 14 28.89 -15.21 32.27
C CYS A 14 30.34 -15.69 32.13
N GLY A 15 30.69 -16.28 30.98
CA GLY A 15 32.06 -16.70 30.66
C GLY A 15 32.87 -15.52 30.12
N ALA A 16 33.96 -15.18 30.80
CA ALA A 16 34.93 -14.19 30.34
C ALA A 16 35.93 -14.83 29.38
N PHE A 17 36.04 -14.31 28.16
CA PHE A 17 37.15 -14.58 27.25
C PHE A 17 38.16 -13.42 27.34
N HIS A 18 39.38 -13.73 27.77
CA HIS A 18 40.53 -12.84 27.68
C HIS A 18 41.12 -12.91 26.27
N ILE A 19 41.21 -11.78 25.58
CA ILE A 19 42.06 -11.59 24.40
C ILE A 19 42.99 -10.41 24.69
N PHE A 20 44.30 -10.70 24.68
CA PHE A 20 45.38 -9.71 24.71
C PHE A 20 45.59 -9.16 23.29
N LEU A 21 45.58 -7.83 23.11
CA LEU A 21 46.10 -7.14 21.92
C LEU A 21 46.95 -5.92 22.33
N PRO A 22 47.98 -5.55 21.54
CA PRO A 22 49.02 -4.57 21.92
C PRO A 22 48.60 -3.11 21.63
N PRO A 23 49.30 -2.10 22.19
CA PRO A 23 48.83 -0.71 22.20
C PRO A 23 49.25 0.07 20.96
N GLY A 24 48.35 0.95 20.49
CA GLY A 24 48.72 2.10 19.65
C GLY A 24 48.04 2.16 18.29
N THR A 25 46.79 2.63 18.26
CA THR A 25 46.29 3.53 17.19
C THR A 25 44.98 4.14 17.66
N LEU A 26 44.92 5.49 17.67
CA LEU A 26 43.69 6.22 17.95
C LEU A 26 42.68 5.98 16.81
N PHE A 27 41.53 5.41 17.14
CA PHE A 27 40.31 5.57 16.35
C PHE A 27 39.25 6.18 17.28
N GLN A 28 38.78 7.38 16.96
CA GLN A 28 37.55 7.92 17.54
C GLN A 28 36.38 7.06 17.02
N PRO A 29 35.59 6.40 17.89
CA PRO A 29 34.31 5.87 17.47
C PRO A 29 33.32 7.02 17.39
N CYS A 30 32.80 7.28 16.19
CA CYS A 30 31.61 8.09 15.99
C CYS A 30 30.46 7.43 16.78
N PHE A 31 30.09 8.03 17.90
CA PHE A 31 28.96 7.61 18.74
C PHE A 31 27.67 7.79 17.93
N ILE A 32 27.13 6.71 17.39
CA ILE A 32 25.72 6.66 16.99
C ILE A 32 24.92 6.42 18.28
N PRO A 33 23.97 7.29 18.66
CA PRO A 33 23.21 7.11 19.89
C PRO A 33 22.39 5.81 19.84
N PRO A 34 22.27 5.08 20.98
CA PRO A 34 21.63 3.76 21.05
C PRO A 34 20.15 3.74 20.60
N GLN A 35 19.48 4.91 20.56
CA GLN A 35 18.11 5.02 20.06
C GLN A 35 17.97 4.76 18.54
N LYS A 36 18.94 5.16 17.70
CA LYS A 36 18.87 4.91 16.24
C LYS A 36 19.08 3.43 15.89
N SER A 37 19.91 2.73 16.65
CA SER A 37 20.18 1.30 16.43
C SER A 37 18.99 0.43 16.86
N LEU A 38 18.35 0.75 18.00
CA LEU A 38 17.13 0.08 18.43
C LEU A 38 15.92 0.38 17.50
N TYR A 39 15.88 1.58 16.91
CA TYR A 39 14.88 2.02 15.95
C TYR A 39 14.93 1.19 14.65
N LEU A 40 16.11 1.06 14.03
CA LEU A 40 16.31 0.19 12.87
C LEU A 40 16.02 -1.29 13.19
N PHE A 41 16.34 -1.74 14.40
CA PHE A 41 16.11 -3.13 14.82
C PHE A 41 14.63 -3.46 15.07
N ARG A 42 13.82 -2.50 15.58
CA ARG A 42 12.36 -2.69 15.75
C ARG A 42 11.58 -2.53 14.44
N ILE A 43 12.00 -1.62 13.55
CA ILE A 43 11.44 -1.51 12.19
C ILE A 43 11.69 -2.79 11.39
N SER A 44 12.86 -3.42 11.59
CA SER A 44 13.21 -4.71 10.98
C SER A 44 12.37 -5.90 11.47
N LEU A 45 11.61 -5.79 12.57
CA LEU A 45 10.95 -6.94 13.20
C LEU A 45 9.43 -7.03 12.97
N ILE A 46 8.79 -6.01 12.38
CA ILE A 46 7.43 -6.17 11.85
C ILE A 46 7.59 -6.73 10.44
N MET A 47 7.55 -8.05 10.31
CA MET A 47 7.36 -8.68 9.01
C MET A 47 5.93 -8.35 8.53
N THR A 48 5.78 -7.20 7.85
CA THR A 48 4.50 -6.82 7.25
C THR A 48 4.11 -7.86 6.21
N LEU A 49 2.81 -8.13 6.09
CA LEU A 49 2.25 -8.98 5.04
C LEU A 49 2.82 -8.60 3.65
N GLN A 50 3.27 -9.58 2.88
CA GLN A 50 3.82 -9.37 1.53
C GLN A 50 2.81 -9.84 0.48
N ALA A 51 2.07 -8.91 -0.12
CA ALA A 51 1.12 -9.25 -1.18
C ALA A 51 1.79 -9.72 -2.47
N ILE A 52 3.01 -9.22 -2.73
CA ILE A 52 3.84 -9.53 -3.89
C ILE A 52 5.14 -10.14 -3.37
N LYS A 53 5.45 -11.36 -3.80
CA LYS A 53 6.71 -12.05 -3.53
C LYS A 53 7.43 -12.26 -4.85
N TYR A 54 8.62 -11.69 -4.97
CA TYR A 54 9.44 -11.83 -6.17
C TYR A 54 10.88 -12.15 -5.79
N SER A 55 11.43 -13.23 -6.35
CA SER A 55 12.82 -13.63 -6.13
C SER A 55 13.32 -14.52 -7.26
N GLY A 56 14.49 -14.19 -7.83
CA GLY A 56 15.14 -14.99 -8.87
C GLY A 56 14.25 -15.27 -10.08
N GLY A 57 13.50 -14.25 -10.54
CA GLY A 57 12.57 -14.38 -11.67
C GLY A 57 11.29 -15.15 -11.37
N LYS A 58 10.99 -15.47 -10.11
CA LYS A 58 9.74 -16.13 -9.70
C LYS A 58 8.82 -15.13 -9.01
N LEU A 59 7.66 -14.88 -9.60
CA LEU A 59 6.60 -14.04 -9.03
C LEU A 59 5.54 -14.91 -8.37
N ALA A 60 5.14 -14.54 -7.15
CA ALA A 60 3.95 -15.04 -6.49
C ALA A 60 3.16 -13.89 -5.87
N ILE A 61 1.84 -13.95 -5.98
CA ILE A 61 0.91 -12.94 -5.47
C ILE A 61 -0.09 -13.57 -4.50
N ILE A 62 -0.53 -12.84 -3.50
CA ILE A 62 -1.65 -13.27 -2.66
C ILE A 62 -2.96 -13.17 -3.44
N ASP A 63 -3.81 -14.20 -3.38
CA ASP A 63 -5.14 -14.17 -3.99
C ASP A 63 -6.12 -13.40 -3.09
N GLN A 64 -6.30 -12.12 -3.38
CA GLN A 64 -7.15 -11.25 -2.57
C GLN A 64 -8.65 -11.56 -2.65
N LEU A 65 -9.09 -12.43 -3.57
CA LEU A 65 -10.48 -12.87 -3.63
C LEU A 65 -10.81 -13.86 -2.50
N GLN A 66 -9.79 -14.55 -1.98
CA GLN A 66 -9.93 -15.55 -0.92
C GLN A 66 -9.75 -14.96 0.49
N LEU A 67 -9.14 -13.79 0.60
CA LEU A 67 -9.06 -13.04 1.85
C LEU A 67 -10.45 -12.56 2.32
N PRO A 68 -10.69 -12.47 3.64
CA PRO A 68 -9.74 -12.74 4.74
C PRO A 68 -9.64 -14.21 5.18
N HIS A 69 -10.40 -15.12 4.57
CA HIS A 69 -10.62 -16.46 5.11
C HIS A 69 -9.53 -17.46 4.73
N VAL A 70 -8.93 -17.31 3.55
CA VAL A 70 -7.85 -18.17 3.08
C VAL A 70 -6.70 -17.31 2.55
N GLU A 71 -5.55 -17.40 3.21
CA GLU A 71 -4.29 -16.82 2.72
C GLU A 71 -3.61 -17.81 1.76
N LYS A 72 -3.73 -17.56 0.46
CA LYS A 72 -3.13 -18.39 -0.59
C LYS A 72 -2.30 -17.53 -1.55
N TYR A 73 -1.10 -18.01 -1.85
CA TYR A 73 -0.25 -17.44 -2.90
C TYR A 73 -0.45 -18.20 -4.22
N VAL A 74 -0.55 -17.45 -5.31
CA VAL A 74 -0.61 -17.94 -6.69
C VAL A 74 0.69 -17.55 -7.37
N THR A 75 1.37 -18.52 -7.97
CA THR A 75 2.58 -18.26 -8.78
C THR A 75 2.17 -17.73 -10.14
N ILE A 76 2.90 -16.75 -10.65
CA ILE A 76 2.68 -16.11 -11.95
C ILE A 76 3.95 -16.34 -12.78
N HIS A 77 3.80 -17.04 -13.90
CA HIS A 77 4.89 -17.45 -14.79
C HIS A 77 4.95 -16.64 -16.09
N THR A 78 3.81 -16.07 -16.52
CA THR A 78 3.68 -15.39 -17.82
C THR A 78 2.94 -14.07 -17.68
N SER A 79 3.11 -13.19 -18.67
CA SER A 79 2.33 -11.96 -18.80
C SER A 79 0.83 -12.24 -18.95
N GLU A 80 0.44 -13.39 -19.51
CA GLU A 80 -0.96 -13.81 -19.61
C GLU A 80 -1.55 -14.10 -18.24
N GLU A 81 -0.86 -14.88 -17.40
CA GLU A 81 -1.28 -15.12 -16.03
C GLU A 81 -1.33 -13.81 -15.21
N GLY A 82 -0.35 -12.92 -15.41
CA GLY A 82 -0.34 -11.59 -14.80
C GLY A 82 -1.54 -10.74 -15.22
N TRP A 83 -1.87 -10.73 -16.52
CA TRP A 83 -3.04 -10.05 -17.07
C TRP A 83 -4.34 -10.54 -16.42
N HIS A 84 -4.53 -11.86 -16.32
CA HIS A 84 -5.71 -12.46 -15.71
C HIS A 84 -5.80 -12.13 -14.22
N ALA A 85 -4.69 -12.22 -13.48
CA ALA A 85 -4.65 -11.87 -12.06
C ALA A 85 -5.08 -10.42 -11.80
N ILE A 86 -4.71 -9.48 -12.68
CA ILE A 86 -5.10 -8.07 -12.61
C ILE A 86 -6.58 -7.90 -13.01
N LYS A 87 -7.00 -8.50 -14.13
CA LYS A 87 -8.36 -8.39 -14.66
C LYS A 87 -9.41 -8.93 -13.70
N GLU A 88 -9.13 -10.08 -13.10
CA GLU A 88 -10.01 -10.76 -12.13
C GLU A 88 -9.94 -10.16 -10.73
N MET A 89 -9.14 -9.11 -10.52
CA MET A 89 -8.94 -8.45 -9.23
C MET A 89 -8.38 -9.38 -8.13
N ARG A 90 -7.59 -10.40 -8.50
CA ARG A 90 -6.74 -11.13 -7.53
C ARG A 90 -5.66 -10.21 -6.95
N VAL A 91 -5.22 -9.24 -7.75
CA VAL A 91 -4.38 -8.11 -7.34
C VAL A 91 -5.17 -6.81 -7.54
N ARG A 92 -5.05 -5.89 -6.58
CA ARG A 92 -5.67 -4.57 -6.66
C ARG A 92 -4.80 -3.52 -5.97
N GLY A 93 -5.17 -2.26 -6.15
CA GLY A 93 -4.37 -1.11 -5.73
C GLY A 93 -3.51 -0.65 -6.90
N ALA A 94 -3.56 0.66 -7.20
CA ALA A 94 -2.94 1.19 -8.41
C ALA A 94 -1.42 0.91 -8.48
N PRO A 95 -0.64 1.06 -7.39
CA PRO A 95 0.78 0.69 -7.40
C PRO A 95 1.00 -0.81 -7.56
N ALA A 96 0.27 -1.66 -6.82
CA ALA A 96 0.44 -3.11 -6.88
C ALA A 96 0.16 -3.69 -8.28
N ILE A 97 -0.85 -3.19 -8.98
CA ILE A 97 -1.19 -3.63 -10.35
C ILE A 97 -0.04 -3.37 -11.32
N ALA A 98 0.55 -2.16 -11.28
CA ALA A 98 1.66 -1.79 -12.14
C ALA A 98 2.90 -2.67 -11.89
N ILE A 99 3.20 -2.94 -10.62
CA ILE A 99 4.34 -3.76 -10.21
C ILE A 99 4.14 -5.22 -10.61
N VAL A 100 2.95 -5.79 -10.37
CA VAL A 100 2.65 -7.17 -10.79
C VAL A 100 2.74 -7.33 -12.31
N ALA A 101 2.26 -6.35 -13.08
CA ALA A 101 2.40 -6.38 -14.54
C ALA A 101 3.87 -6.42 -14.97
N ALA A 102 4.69 -5.49 -14.46
CA ALA A 102 6.12 -5.43 -14.78
C ALA A 102 6.86 -6.73 -14.38
N LEU A 103 6.59 -7.24 -13.18
CA LEU A 103 7.24 -8.44 -12.66
C LEU A 103 6.76 -9.73 -13.34
N ALA A 104 5.52 -9.78 -13.83
CA ALA A 104 5.02 -10.92 -14.60
C ALA A 104 5.79 -11.06 -15.92
N LEU A 105 6.03 -9.95 -16.63
CA LEU A 105 6.86 -9.95 -17.82
C LEU A 105 8.34 -10.22 -17.49
N ALA A 106 8.86 -9.70 -16.37
CA ALA A 106 10.22 -10.00 -15.93
C ALA A 106 10.41 -11.51 -15.64
N SER A 107 9.39 -12.16 -15.06
CA SER A 107 9.37 -13.60 -14.82
C SER A 107 9.35 -14.41 -16.12
N GLU A 108 8.53 -13.98 -17.09
CA GLU A 108 8.46 -14.59 -18.42
C GLU A 108 9.81 -14.47 -19.15
N LEU A 109 10.42 -13.28 -19.16
CA LEU A 109 11.73 -13.04 -19.78
C LEU A 109 12.84 -13.86 -19.12
N THR A 110 12.85 -13.94 -17.78
CA THR A 110 13.83 -14.76 -17.05
C THR A 110 13.73 -16.22 -17.46
N THR A 111 12.51 -16.74 -17.62
CA THR A 111 12.26 -18.11 -18.08
C THR A 111 12.72 -18.32 -19.52
N LEU A 112 12.45 -17.37 -20.41
CA LEU A 112 12.87 -17.43 -21.82
C LEU A 112 14.41 -17.40 -21.95
N ILE A 113 15.10 -16.56 -21.18
CA ILE A 113 16.57 -16.52 -21.10
C ILE A 113 17.11 -17.88 -20.63
N ALA A 114 16.61 -18.39 -19.51
CA ALA A 114 17.09 -19.64 -18.93
C ALA A 114 16.91 -20.86 -19.85
N ARG A 115 15.92 -20.82 -20.74
CA ARG A 115 15.63 -21.87 -21.74
C ARG A 115 16.27 -21.63 -23.09
N ASN A 116 17.03 -20.53 -23.26
CA ASN A 116 17.58 -20.10 -24.55
C ASN A 116 16.50 -19.97 -25.64
N GLN A 117 15.32 -19.44 -25.26
CA GLN A 117 14.15 -19.23 -26.11
C GLN A 117 13.89 -17.75 -26.44
N LEU A 118 14.69 -16.84 -25.88
CA LEU A 118 14.64 -15.42 -26.21
C LEU A 118 15.40 -15.15 -27.53
N SER A 119 14.88 -14.26 -28.38
CA SER A 119 15.62 -13.80 -29.56
C SER A 119 16.97 -13.18 -29.16
N SER A 120 18.01 -13.40 -29.97
CA SER A 120 19.29 -12.73 -29.82
C SER A 120 19.27 -11.30 -30.39
N ASN A 121 18.28 -10.96 -31.21
CA ASN A 121 18.14 -9.64 -31.84
C ASN A 121 17.48 -8.65 -30.86
N ALA A 122 18.16 -7.53 -30.61
CA ALA A 122 17.69 -6.49 -29.68
C ALA A 122 16.34 -5.86 -30.09
N ILE A 123 16.10 -5.65 -31.39
CA ILE A 123 14.88 -5.03 -31.92
C ILE A 123 13.70 -5.98 -31.79
N GLU A 124 13.90 -7.27 -32.06
CA GLU A 124 12.87 -8.29 -31.88
C GLU A 124 12.47 -8.43 -30.41
N THR A 125 13.44 -8.44 -29.50
CA THR A 125 13.17 -8.47 -28.05
C THR A 125 12.45 -7.22 -27.57
N GLN A 126 12.84 -6.04 -28.04
CA GLN A 126 12.12 -4.79 -27.74
C GLN A 126 10.66 -4.88 -28.20
N THR A 127 10.42 -5.32 -29.44
CA THR A 127 9.07 -5.44 -30.00
C THR A 127 8.21 -6.37 -29.14
N PHE A 128 8.77 -7.53 -28.77
CA PHE A 128 8.12 -8.47 -27.86
C PHE A 128 7.76 -7.83 -26.51
N ILE A 129 8.70 -7.12 -25.87
CA ILE A 129 8.45 -6.46 -24.58
C ILE A 129 7.36 -5.40 -24.69
N THR A 130 7.42 -4.54 -25.71
CA THR A 130 6.41 -3.50 -25.95
C THR A 130 5.02 -4.10 -26.18
N GLU A 131 4.91 -5.16 -26.99
CA GLU A 131 3.63 -5.85 -27.21
C GLU A 131 3.05 -6.44 -25.91
N LYS A 132 3.90 -7.03 -25.07
CA LYS A 132 3.48 -7.59 -23.77
C LYS A 132 3.08 -6.50 -22.77
N LEU A 133 3.77 -5.36 -22.75
CA LEU A 133 3.39 -4.22 -21.92
C LEU A 133 2.03 -3.66 -22.33
N HIS A 134 1.80 -3.43 -23.63
CA HIS A 134 0.50 -3.01 -24.16
C HIS A 134 -0.61 -4.02 -23.82
N TYR A 135 -0.33 -5.32 -23.94
CA TYR A 135 -1.26 -6.36 -23.53
C TYR A 135 -1.58 -6.26 -22.04
N LEU A 136 -0.59 -6.18 -21.16
CA LEU A 136 -0.77 -6.03 -19.71
C LEU A 136 -1.59 -4.78 -19.35
N VAL A 137 -1.33 -3.64 -19.99
CA VAL A 137 -2.09 -2.39 -19.81
C VAL A 137 -3.58 -2.58 -20.11
N SER A 138 -3.92 -3.40 -21.12
CA SER A 138 -5.32 -3.67 -21.50
C SER A 138 -6.13 -4.40 -20.42
N SER A 139 -5.49 -4.98 -19.40
CA SER A 139 -6.20 -5.67 -18.30
C SER A 139 -7.13 -4.72 -17.55
N ARG A 140 -6.68 -3.49 -17.28
CA ARG A 140 -7.44 -2.43 -16.59
C ARG A 140 -7.05 -1.04 -17.12
N PRO A 141 -7.60 -0.62 -18.28
CA PRO A 141 -7.21 0.63 -18.96
C PRO A 141 -7.44 1.92 -18.16
N THR A 142 -8.28 1.88 -17.12
CA THR A 142 -8.55 3.02 -16.23
C THR A 142 -7.47 3.22 -15.17
N ALA A 143 -6.55 2.26 -14.98
CA ALA A 143 -5.43 2.38 -14.04
C ALA A 143 -4.27 3.15 -14.68
N VAL A 144 -4.22 4.47 -14.47
CA VAL A 144 -3.17 5.33 -15.05
C VAL A 144 -1.76 4.91 -14.63
N ASN A 145 -1.57 4.52 -13.37
CA ASN A 145 -0.27 4.05 -12.87
C ASN A 145 0.30 2.87 -13.68
N LEU A 146 -0.56 1.99 -14.22
CA LEU A 146 -0.14 0.87 -15.05
C LEU A 146 0.37 1.34 -16.42
N SER A 147 -0.33 2.29 -17.04
CA SER A 147 0.07 2.87 -18.33
C SER A 147 1.35 3.69 -18.19
N ASP A 148 1.47 4.48 -17.13
CA ASP A 148 2.66 5.29 -16.86
C ASP A 148 3.90 4.42 -16.57
N ALA A 149 3.73 3.35 -15.80
CA ALA A 149 4.77 2.38 -15.55
C ALA A 149 5.24 1.69 -16.84
N ALA A 150 4.30 1.27 -17.70
CA ALA A 150 4.61 0.69 -19.00
C ALA A 150 5.41 1.66 -19.89
N GLY A 151 4.99 2.93 -20.01
CA GLY A 151 5.72 3.93 -20.81
C GLY A 151 7.15 4.21 -20.31
N LYS A 152 7.36 4.21 -18.98
CA LYS A 152 8.70 4.32 -18.38
C LYS A 152 9.58 3.11 -18.73
N LEU A 153 9.02 1.90 -18.66
CA LEU A 153 9.73 0.67 -19.01
C LEU A 153 10.05 0.60 -20.51
N GLU A 154 9.14 1.03 -21.38
CA GLU A 154 9.37 1.14 -22.83
C GLU A 154 10.52 2.08 -23.16
N THR A 155 10.62 3.21 -22.44
CA THR A 155 11.72 4.16 -22.60
C THR A 155 13.07 3.50 -22.26
N ILE A 156 13.15 2.78 -21.15
CA ILE A 156 14.36 2.05 -20.73
C ILE A 156 14.77 1.01 -21.76
N VAL A 157 13.80 0.24 -22.27
CA VAL A 157 14.03 -0.76 -23.33
C VAL A 157 14.54 -0.09 -24.61
N ALA A 158 13.93 1.03 -25.01
CA ALA A 158 14.34 1.77 -26.20
C ALA A 158 15.74 2.38 -26.08
N GLU A 159 16.15 2.80 -24.89
CA GLU A 159 17.52 3.26 -24.61
C GLU A 159 18.52 2.10 -24.66
N SER A 160 18.16 0.93 -24.11
CA SER A 160 18.99 -0.27 -24.13
C SER A 160 19.29 -0.76 -25.56
N VAL A 161 18.31 -0.67 -26.48
CA VAL A 161 18.51 -1.04 -27.90
C VAL A 161 19.50 -0.11 -28.62
N LYS A 162 19.59 1.17 -28.23
CA LYS A 162 20.48 2.15 -28.86
C LYS A 162 21.95 1.97 -28.48
N MET A 163 22.25 1.13 -27.49
CA MET A 163 23.63 0.88 -27.07
C MET A 163 24.40 0.09 -28.14
N PRO A 164 25.70 0.38 -28.36
CA PRO A 164 26.53 -0.38 -29.28
C PRO A 164 26.53 -1.87 -28.93
N GLU A 165 26.41 -2.74 -29.94
CA GLU A 165 26.41 -4.20 -29.79
C GLU A 165 25.30 -4.74 -28.86
N SER A 166 24.20 -4.00 -28.69
CA SER A 166 23.06 -4.44 -27.90
C SER A 166 22.47 -5.74 -28.44
N THR A 167 22.18 -6.68 -27.53
CA THR A 167 21.60 -8.00 -27.83
C THR A 167 20.23 -8.12 -27.19
N GLY A 168 19.41 -9.08 -27.64
CA GLY A 168 18.13 -9.37 -27.00
C GLY A 168 18.26 -9.69 -25.50
N HIS A 169 19.35 -10.36 -25.11
CA HIS A 169 19.66 -10.60 -23.70
C HIS A 169 19.88 -9.30 -22.92
N ALA A 170 20.68 -8.37 -23.46
CA ALA A 170 20.94 -7.08 -22.81
C ALA A 170 19.65 -6.27 -22.61
N VAL A 171 18.77 -6.25 -23.62
CA VAL A 171 17.47 -5.58 -23.57
C VAL A 171 16.55 -6.19 -22.51
N ALA A 172 16.43 -7.52 -22.49
CA ALA A 172 15.63 -8.22 -21.48
C ALA A 172 16.18 -8.03 -20.07
N THR A 173 17.50 -8.05 -19.88
CA THR A 173 18.14 -7.77 -18.59
C THR A 173 17.86 -6.34 -18.12
N ALA A 174 17.94 -5.35 -19.00
CA ALA A 174 17.61 -3.96 -18.65
C ALA A 174 16.16 -3.83 -18.18
N PHE A 175 15.22 -4.49 -18.87
CA PHE A 175 13.82 -4.53 -18.44
C PHE A 175 13.64 -5.20 -17.07
N ILE A 176 14.22 -6.38 -16.86
CA ILE A 176 14.11 -7.13 -15.58
C ILE A 176 14.64 -6.28 -14.42
N GLN A 177 15.81 -5.67 -14.59
CA GLN A 177 16.40 -4.80 -13.57
C GLN A 177 15.52 -3.59 -13.26
N ALA A 178 14.91 -2.97 -14.29
CA ALA A 178 13.99 -1.87 -14.10
C ALA A 178 12.72 -2.28 -13.33
N ALA A 179 12.13 -3.44 -13.69
CA ALA A 179 10.96 -3.98 -13.00
C ALA A 179 11.26 -4.32 -11.52
N GLU A 180 12.42 -4.90 -11.24
CA GLU A 180 12.90 -5.18 -9.88
C GLU A 180 13.15 -3.90 -9.07
N ALA A 181 13.75 -2.89 -9.70
CA ALA A 181 13.97 -1.59 -9.09
C ALA A 181 12.66 -0.87 -8.75
N MET A 182 11.62 -1.01 -9.60
CA MET A 182 10.29 -0.46 -9.31
C MET A 182 9.68 -1.06 -8.03
N LEU A 183 9.79 -2.38 -7.83
CA LEU A 183 9.31 -3.03 -6.61
C LEU A 183 10.03 -2.47 -5.38
N ALA A 184 11.36 -2.42 -5.41
CA ALA A 184 12.16 -1.93 -4.29
C ALA A 184 11.87 -0.45 -3.99
N LYS A 185 11.76 0.37 -5.02
CA LYS A 185 11.47 1.81 -4.89
C LYS A 185 10.09 2.05 -4.30
N ASP A 186 9.04 1.35 -4.76
CA ASP A 186 7.69 1.54 -4.22
C ASP A 186 7.61 1.16 -2.72
N VAL A 187 8.30 0.09 -2.30
CA VAL A 187 8.39 -0.25 -0.86
C VAL A 187 9.05 0.87 -0.06
N GLU A 188 10.12 1.46 -0.59
CA GLU A 188 10.82 2.56 0.08
C GLU A 188 9.97 3.84 0.13
N ASP A 189 9.37 4.22 -0.99
CA ASP A 189 8.47 5.37 -1.07
C ASP A 189 7.31 5.23 -0.07
N ASN A 190 6.71 4.05 0.03
CA ASN A 190 5.64 3.74 0.99
C ASN A 190 6.10 3.88 2.45
N ARG A 191 7.34 3.47 2.78
CA ARG A 191 7.90 3.68 4.12
C ARG A 191 8.07 5.16 4.43
N MET A 192 8.63 5.92 3.50
CA MET A 192 8.80 7.37 3.64
C MET A 192 7.46 8.08 3.83
N ILE A 193 6.43 7.73 3.05
CA ILE A 193 5.06 8.22 3.23
C ILE A 193 4.57 7.94 4.65
N GLY A 194 4.74 6.71 5.15
CA GLY A 194 4.35 6.34 6.50
C GLY A 194 5.05 7.16 7.58
N GLU A 195 6.37 7.30 7.47
CA GLU A 195 7.20 8.06 8.41
C GLU A 195 6.84 9.54 8.44
N TYR A 196 6.73 10.18 7.27
CA TYR A 196 6.37 11.60 7.18
C TYR A 196 4.95 11.85 7.68
N GLY A 197 4.00 10.99 7.34
CA GLY A 197 2.62 11.10 7.83
C GLY A 197 2.53 10.92 9.34
N ALA A 198 3.22 9.91 9.90
CA ALA A 198 3.22 9.66 11.34
C ALA A 198 3.84 10.81 12.14
N LYS A 199 4.95 11.36 11.62
CA LYS A 199 5.58 12.55 12.19
C LYS A 199 4.63 13.74 12.18
N TRP A 200 4.02 14.04 11.03
CA TRP A 200 3.11 15.18 10.90
C TRP A 200 1.91 15.08 11.84
N ILE A 201 1.29 13.90 11.94
CA ILE A 201 0.16 13.66 12.85
C ILE A 201 0.58 13.90 14.31
N SER A 202 1.75 13.41 14.70
CA SER A 202 2.29 13.57 16.05
C SER A 202 2.55 15.04 16.40
N GLU A 203 2.97 15.84 15.43
CA GLU A 203 3.32 17.26 15.62
C GLU A 203 2.09 18.18 15.53
N ASN A 204 1.08 17.83 14.73
CA ASN A 204 0.03 18.79 14.32
C ASN A 204 -1.41 18.38 14.63
N ALA A 205 -1.69 17.09 14.87
CA ALA A 205 -3.07 16.59 14.98
C ALA A 205 -3.45 16.10 16.37
N LEU A 206 -2.49 15.76 17.24
CA LEU A 206 -2.77 15.22 18.57
C LEU A 206 -3.63 16.17 19.41
N SER A 207 -4.74 15.64 19.90
CA SER A 207 -5.57 16.32 20.89
C SER A 207 -4.81 16.52 22.20
N LYS A 208 -5.10 17.62 22.91
CA LYS A 208 -4.46 17.94 24.20
C LYS A 208 -4.70 16.93 25.31
N ASN A 209 -5.66 16.03 25.12
CA ASN A 209 -6.09 15.05 26.12
C ASN A 209 -5.32 13.72 26.02
N PHE A 210 -4.64 13.45 24.90
CA PHE A 210 -3.96 12.18 24.65
C PHE A 210 -2.53 12.41 24.18
N THR A 211 -1.65 11.46 24.49
CA THR A 211 -0.24 11.47 24.07
C THR A 211 0.04 10.58 22.86
N LYS A 212 -0.96 9.82 22.41
CA LYS A 212 -0.90 8.88 21.29
C LYS A 212 -2.08 9.11 20.35
N ALA A 213 -1.85 8.99 19.06
CA ALA A 213 -2.80 9.28 18.00
C ALA A 213 -3.90 8.22 17.87
N THR A 214 -5.10 8.67 17.57
CA THR A 214 -6.24 7.87 17.14
C THR A 214 -6.54 8.21 15.70
N VAL A 215 -6.44 7.22 14.81
CA VAL A 215 -6.56 7.45 13.37
C VAL A 215 -7.76 6.69 12.80
N LEU A 216 -8.54 7.33 11.94
CA LEU A 216 -9.54 6.68 11.10
C LEU A 216 -9.01 6.55 9.66
N THR A 217 -9.24 5.41 9.02
CA THR A 217 -8.89 5.20 7.61
C THR A 217 -10.04 4.58 6.83
N HIS A 218 -9.90 4.57 5.50
CA HIS A 218 -10.93 4.17 4.55
C HIS A 218 -10.34 3.34 3.41
N CYS A 219 -11.13 2.42 2.86
CA CYS A 219 -10.69 1.44 1.87
C CYS A 219 -9.54 0.57 2.40
N ASN A 220 -8.65 0.15 1.50
CA ASN A 220 -7.43 -0.59 1.80
C ASN A 220 -6.26 0.03 1.04
N THR A 221 -5.26 0.44 1.81
CA THR A 221 -4.08 1.20 1.39
C THR A 221 -2.82 0.60 2.01
N GLY A 222 -2.90 -0.67 2.42
CA GLY A 222 -1.81 -1.41 3.03
C GLY A 222 -0.94 -2.11 2.01
N SER A 223 -0.25 -3.14 2.48
CA SER A 223 0.59 -4.00 1.65
C SER A 223 -0.23 -4.73 0.59
N LEU A 224 -1.52 -4.93 0.83
CA LEU A 224 -2.43 -5.54 -0.15
C LEU A 224 -2.80 -4.60 -1.31
N ALA A 225 -2.44 -3.31 -1.23
CA ALA A 225 -2.71 -2.33 -2.29
C ALA A 225 -1.43 -1.75 -2.93
N THR A 226 -0.25 -2.07 -2.41
CA THR A 226 1.05 -1.56 -2.90
C THR A 226 2.08 -2.68 -3.03
N ALA A 227 3.36 -2.35 -3.30
CA ALA A 227 4.45 -3.33 -3.21
C ALA A 227 4.63 -3.94 -1.82
N GLY A 228 4.19 -3.23 -0.78
CA GLY A 228 4.40 -3.54 0.61
C GLY A 228 4.33 -2.27 1.46
N PHE A 229 4.14 -2.46 2.76
CA PHE A 229 4.01 -1.40 3.78
C PHE A 229 2.77 -0.49 3.64
N GLY A 230 2.40 -0.07 2.43
CA GLY A 230 1.22 0.74 2.15
C GLY A 230 1.42 2.25 2.34
N THR A 231 0.40 3.03 1.97
CA THR A 231 0.40 4.50 2.09
C THR A 231 -0.28 4.94 3.39
N ALA A 232 -1.61 5.11 3.41
CA ALA A 232 -2.34 5.53 4.61
C ALA A 232 -2.28 4.48 5.72
N LEU A 233 -2.35 3.19 5.40
CA LEU A 233 -2.09 2.14 6.39
C LEU A 233 -0.60 2.08 6.78
N GLY A 234 0.31 2.52 5.89
CA GLY A 234 1.73 2.71 6.19
C GLY A 234 1.95 3.79 7.27
N VAL A 235 1.17 4.87 7.25
CA VAL A 235 1.16 5.89 8.32
C VAL A 235 0.73 5.28 9.66
N ILE A 236 -0.33 4.47 9.66
CA ILE A 236 -0.79 3.75 10.86
C ILE A 236 0.28 2.78 11.37
N ARG A 237 0.96 2.05 10.47
CA ARG A 237 2.08 1.16 10.80
C ARG A 237 3.26 1.92 11.41
N ALA A 238 3.61 3.10 10.87
CA ALA A 238 4.68 3.94 11.38
C ALA A 238 4.36 4.54 12.77
N LEU A 239 3.11 4.95 13.01
CA LEU A 239 2.65 5.35 14.35
C LEU A 239 2.72 4.16 15.33
N SER A 240 2.31 2.97 14.89
CA SER A 240 2.34 1.76 15.73
C SER A 240 3.77 1.32 16.06
N SER A 241 4.70 1.39 15.11
CA SER A 241 6.09 0.94 15.31
C SER A 241 6.86 1.83 16.30
N THR A 242 6.44 3.09 16.43
CA THR A 242 6.99 4.09 17.36
C THR A 242 6.24 4.19 18.68
N ASP A 243 5.25 3.31 18.92
CA ASP A 243 4.36 3.33 20.10
C ASP A 243 3.61 4.67 20.27
N THR A 244 3.37 5.39 19.16
CA THR A 244 2.62 6.65 19.13
C THR A 244 1.19 6.48 18.64
N LEU A 245 0.79 5.27 18.22
CA LEU A 245 -0.59 4.92 17.92
C LEU A 245 -1.32 4.45 19.19
N ARG A 246 -2.47 5.05 19.47
CA ARG A 246 -3.42 4.59 20.49
C ARG A 246 -4.37 3.55 19.93
N HIS A 247 -5.00 3.88 18.79
CA HIS A 247 -6.01 3.04 18.15
C HIS A 247 -6.22 3.42 16.69
N ALA A 248 -6.51 2.42 15.85
CA ALA A 248 -6.92 2.62 14.46
C ALA A 248 -8.39 2.23 14.26
N TYR A 249 -9.16 3.09 13.59
CA TYR A 249 -10.47 2.75 13.08
C TYR A 249 -10.39 2.55 11.57
N CYS A 250 -11.08 1.55 11.04
CA CYS A 250 -11.24 1.36 9.60
C CYS A 250 -12.73 1.19 9.29
N THR A 251 -13.19 1.81 8.21
CA THR A 251 -14.57 1.60 7.75
C THR A 251 -14.68 0.34 6.90
N GLU A 252 -15.87 -0.23 6.75
CA GLU A 252 -16.08 -1.41 5.90
C GLU A 252 -15.81 -1.15 4.41
N THR A 253 -16.12 0.06 3.93
CA THR A 253 -15.96 0.53 2.55
C THR A 253 -16.84 -0.24 1.55
N ARG A 254 -18.15 -0.02 1.64
CA ARG A 254 -19.11 -0.55 0.67
C ARG A 254 -18.91 0.05 -0.73
N PRO A 255 -19.33 -0.65 -1.80
CA PRO A 255 -19.92 -1.99 -1.76
C PRO A 255 -18.90 -3.14 -1.70
N TYR A 256 -17.64 -2.88 -2.05
CA TYR A 256 -16.66 -3.95 -2.28
C TYR A 256 -15.95 -4.45 -1.01
N ASN A 257 -16.23 -3.79 0.12
CA ASN A 257 -15.84 -4.23 1.46
C ASN A 257 -14.31 -4.32 1.62
N GLN A 258 -13.56 -3.40 1.02
CA GLN A 258 -12.10 -3.43 1.10
C GLN A 258 -11.60 -3.27 2.52
N GLY A 259 -12.22 -2.40 3.31
CA GLY A 259 -11.76 -2.10 4.66
C GLY A 259 -12.08 -3.23 5.62
N SER A 260 -13.28 -3.81 5.55
CA SER A 260 -13.64 -4.98 6.39
C SER A 260 -12.90 -6.26 5.97
N ARG A 261 -12.68 -6.49 4.68
CA ARG A 261 -12.01 -7.72 4.21
C ARG A 261 -10.50 -7.66 4.28
N LEU A 262 -9.88 -6.54 3.90
CA LEU A 262 -8.43 -6.47 3.71
C LEU A 262 -7.74 -5.57 4.74
N THR A 263 -8.26 -4.38 5.02
CA THR A 263 -7.63 -3.50 6.02
C THR A 263 -7.72 -4.11 7.42
N ALA A 264 -8.89 -4.62 7.80
CA ALA A 264 -9.04 -5.35 9.06
C ALA A 264 -8.14 -6.59 9.10
N PHE A 265 -7.99 -7.33 7.99
CA PHE A 265 -7.07 -8.47 7.91
C PHE A 265 -5.62 -8.05 8.18
N GLU A 266 -5.14 -6.98 7.54
CA GLU A 266 -3.78 -6.47 7.75
C GLU A 266 -3.57 -5.95 9.18
N LEU A 267 -4.54 -5.23 9.74
CA LEU A 267 -4.47 -4.74 11.13
C LEU A 267 -4.42 -5.89 12.14
N VAL A 268 -5.19 -6.96 11.92
CA VAL A 268 -5.15 -8.18 12.75
C VAL A 268 -3.82 -8.91 12.59
N HIS A 269 -3.36 -9.10 11.35
CA HIS A 269 -2.08 -9.76 11.04
C HIS A 269 -0.92 -9.04 11.74
N ASP A 270 -0.88 -7.70 11.64
CA ASP A 270 0.18 -6.86 12.22
C ASP A 270 -0.01 -6.60 13.72
N ARG A 271 -1.10 -7.12 14.32
CA ARG A 271 -1.47 -6.94 15.75
C ARG A 271 -1.59 -5.48 16.17
N ILE A 272 -2.12 -4.65 15.28
CA ILE A 272 -2.36 -3.22 15.53
C ILE A 272 -3.70 -3.08 16.26
N PRO A 273 -3.78 -2.30 17.36
CA PRO A 273 -5.04 -2.08 18.07
C PRO A 273 -6.03 -1.37 17.15
N ALA A 274 -7.10 -2.08 16.76
CA ALA A 274 -8.00 -1.60 15.74
C ALA A 274 -9.47 -1.95 15.97
N THR A 275 -10.36 -1.21 15.30
CA THR A 275 -11.80 -1.46 15.28
C THR A 275 -12.39 -1.20 13.90
N LEU A 276 -13.17 -2.17 13.41
CA LEU A 276 -13.97 -2.04 12.20
C LEU A 276 -15.29 -1.32 12.52
N ILE A 277 -15.69 -0.38 11.68
CA ILE A 277 -17.00 0.28 11.72
C ILE A 277 -17.68 0.21 10.35
N THR A 278 -19.00 0.35 10.28
CA THR A 278 -19.67 0.61 8.99
C THR A 278 -19.38 2.03 8.52
N ASP A 279 -19.53 2.29 7.22
CA ASP A 279 -19.27 3.63 6.67
C ASP A 279 -20.19 4.70 7.32
N SER A 280 -21.44 4.32 7.63
CA SER A 280 -22.43 5.19 8.28
C SER A 280 -22.15 5.53 9.75
N MET A 281 -21.25 4.80 10.41
CA MET A 281 -20.90 5.03 11.82
C MET A 281 -19.84 6.13 11.99
N ALA A 282 -19.20 6.59 10.91
CA ALA A 282 -18.11 7.56 10.99
C ALA A 282 -18.51 8.86 11.71
N ALA A 283 -19.68 9.43 11.40
CA ALA A 283 -20.16 10.64 12.07
C ALA A 283 -20.36 10.43 13.59
N ALA A 284 -20.95 9.30 13.99
CA ALA A 284 -21.16 8.97 15.40
C ALA A 284 -19.84 8.70 16.14
N LEU A 285 -18.83 8.14 15.45
CA LEU A 285 -17.48 7.96 15.97
C LEU A 285 -16.80 9.33 16.24
N LEU A 286 -16.80 10.21 15.24
CA LEU A 286 -16.15 11.52 15.31
C LEU A 286 -16.80 12.46 16.33
N ALA A 287 -18.08 12.26 16.64
CA ALA A 287 -18.80 13.01 17.67
C ALA A 287 -18.41 12.66 19.12
N ARG A 288 -17.70 11.54 19.35
CA ARG A 288 -17.33 11.07 20.70
C ARG A 288 -15.98 11.63 21.14
N ALA A 289 -16.02 12.66 21.96
CA ALA A 289 -14.82 13.32 22.49
C ALA A 289 -13.92 12.37 23.31
N GLU A 290 -14.49 11.37 23.97
CA GLU A 290 -13.76 10.34 24.71
C GLU A 290 -12.96 9.39 23.82
N ILE A 291 -13.38 9.23 22.55
CA ILE A 291 -12.60 8.51 21.56
C ILE A 291 -11.51 9.43 21.03
N GLY A 292 -11.83 10.69 20.69
CA GLY A 292 -10.84 11.67 20.25
C GLY A 292 -10.05 11.20 19.02
N VAL A 293 -10.73 11.07 17.87
CA VAL A 293 -10.06 10.81 16.59
C VAL A 293 -9.26 12.05 16.21
N ASP A 294 -7.93 11.93 16.11
CA ASP A 294 -7.02 13.04 15.86
C ASP A 294 -6.89 13.34 14.36
N ALA A 295 -6.87 12.27 13.55
CA ALA A 295 -6.75 12.38 12.10
C ALA A 295 -7.54 11.29 11.35
N ILE A 296 -7.99 11.65 10.15
CA ILE A 296 -8.41 10.71 9.11
C ILE A 296 -7.30 10.67 8.06
N VAL A 297 -6.77 9.48 7.75
CA VAL A 297 -5.75 9.29 6.71
C VAL A 297 -6.27 8.33 5.67
N VAL A 298 -6.32 8.76 4.42
CA VAL A 298 -6.83 7.99 3.28
C VAL A 298 -5.79 7.86 2.18
N GLY A 299 -5.96 6.89 1.29
CA GLY A 299 -5.14 6.80 0.07
C GLY A 299 -5.65 7.74 -1.03
N ALA A 300 -5.10 7.57 -2.22
CA ALA A 300 -5.62 8.18 -3.43
C ALA A 300 -5.50 7.22 -4.62
N ASP A 301 -6.46 7.28 -5.52
CA ASP A 301 -6.36 6.70 -6.86
C ASP A 301 -5.77 7.72 -7.85
N ARG A 302 -6.06 9.01 -7.65
CA ARG A 302 -5.44 10.11 -8.40
C ARG A 302 -5.51 11.42 -7.61
N VAL A 303 -4.45 12.22 -7.66
CA VAL A 303 -4.45 13.59 -7.14
C VAL A 303 -4.23 14.55 -8.32
N ALA A 304 -5.20 15.42 -8.60
CA ALA A 304 -5.08 16.44 -9.64
C ALA A 304 -4.12 17.56 -9.23
N ALA A 305 -3.72 18.42 -10.18
CA ALA A 305 -2.74 19.49 -9.96
C ALA A 305 -3.11 20.45 -8.82
N ASN A 306 -4.40 20.72 -8.60
CA ASN A 306 -4.90 21.59 -7.52
C ASN A 306 -5.07 20.87 -6.17
N GLY A 307 -4.70 19.60 -6.07
CA GLY A 307 -4.86 18.76 -4.88
C GLY A 307 -6.22 18.06 -4.75
N ASP A 308 -7.17 18.29 -5.67
CA ASP A 308 -8.41 17.52 -5.69
C ASP A 308 -8.08 16.03 -5.85
N THR A 309 -8.63 15.22 -4.95
CA THR A 309 -8.25 13.82 -4.83
C THR A 309 -9.41 12.92 -5.19
N ALA A 310 -9.24 12.11 -6.23
CA ALA A 310 -10.09 10.96 -6.50
C ALA A 310 -9.66 9.78 -5.63
N ASN A 311 -10.59 9.25 -4.84
CA ASN A 311 -10.36 8.06 -4.02
C ASN A 311 -11.66 7.27 -3.88
N LYS A 312 -11.59 6.10 -3.24
CA LYS A 312 -12.75 5.20 -3.02
C LYS A 312 -13.98 5.97 -2.51
N ILE A 313 -15.14 5.67 -3.10
CA ILE A 313 -16.44 6.24 -2.70
C ILE A 313 -16.65 6.16 -1.18
N GLY A 314 -17.01 7.29 -0.57
CA GLY A 314 -17.05 7.49 0.88
C GLY A 314 -15.96 8.44 1.39
N THR A 315 -14.88 8.62 0.64
CA THR A 315 -13.75 9.50 1.03
C THR A 315 -14.18 10.95 1.16
N TYR A 316 -14.90 11.49 0.17
CA TYR A 316 -15.42 12.85 0.23
C TYR A 316 -16.34 13.06 1.44
N GLY A 317 -17.22 12.09 1.72
CA GLY A 317 -18.08 12.12 2.90
C GLY A 317 -17.29 12.18 4.20
N LEU A 318 -16.21 11.40 4.32
CA LEU A 318 -15.31 11.46 5.47
C LEU A 318 -14.61 12.82 5.60
N ALA A 319 -14.19 13.43 4.49
CA ALA A 319 -13.56 14.76 4.51
C ALA A 319 -14.52 15.85 4.99
N VAL A 320 -15.79 15.79 4.58
CA VAL A 320 -16.85 16.69 5.08
C VAL A 320 -17.06 16.51 6.58
N LEU A 321 -17.13 15.26 7.06
CA LEU A 321 -17.28 14.96 8.48
C LEU A 321 -16.06 15.40 9.29
N ALA A 322 -14.85 15.19 8.77
CA ALA A 322 -13.61 15.62 9.41
C ALA A 322 -13.62 17.14 9.65
N LYS A 323 -13.96 17.91 8.61
CA LYS A 323 -14.09 19.36 8.71
C LYS A 323 -15.15 19.79 9.72
N TYR A 324 -16.32 19.14 9.73
CA TYR A 324 -17.39 19.45 10.69
C TYR A 324 -16.97 19.20 12.14
N HIS A 325 -16.23 18.12 12.40
CA HIS A 325 -15.78 17.74 13.74
C HIS A 325 -14.41 18.31 14.14
N GLY A 326 -13.74 19.06 13.26
CA GLY A 326 -12.41 19.62 13.53
C GLY A 326 -11.28 18.57 13.57
N VAL A 327 -11.47 17.44 12.90
CA VAL A 327 -10.47 16.36 12.76
C VAL A 327 -9.63 16.60 11.52
N LYS A 328 -8.31 16.37 11.62
CA LYS A 328 -7.40 16.56 10.47
C LYS A 328 -7.65 15.53 9.38
N PHE A 329 -7.70 15.97 8.11
CA PHE A 329 -7.91 15.08 6.97
C PHE A 329 -6.69 15.07 6.06
N LEU A 330 -6.07 13.90 5.91
CA LEU A 330 -4.82 13.71 5.18
C LEU A 330 -4.99 12.69 4.04
N VAL A 331 -4.37 13.00 2.91
CA VAL A 331 -4.24 12.07 1.77
C VAL A 331 -2.82 11.55 1.71
N ALA A 332 -2.62 10.24 1.67
CA ALA A 332 -1.33 9.60 1.54
C ALA A 332 -1.19 8.96 0.14
N ALA A 333 -0.32 9.54 -0.69
CA ALA A 333 -0.17 9.16 -2.09
C ALA A 333 1.28 9.37 -2.56
N PRO A 334 1.87 8.40 -3.29
CA PRO A 334 3.18 8.60 -3.89
C PRO A 334 3.13 9.64 -5.01
N LEU A 335 4.27 10.22 -5.39
CA LEU A 335 4.34 11.13 -6.54
C LEU A 335 3.79 10.50 -7.83
N THR A 336 3.89 9.18 -7.97
CA THR A 336 3.35 8.44 -9.12
C THR A 336 1.82 8.47 -9.22
N THR A 337 1.12 8.91 -8.17
CA THR A 337 -0.35 9.09 -8.14
C THR A 337 -0.75 10.56 -8.38
N ILE A 338 0.21 11.49 -8.38
CA ILE A 338 -0.04 12.91 -8.65
C ILE A 338 -0.01 13.16 -10.15
N ASP A 339 -1.13 13.63 -10.69
CA ASP A 339 -1.37 13.95 -12.09
C ASP A 339 -1.42 15.47 -12.26
N LEU A 340 -0.28 16.07 -12.64
CA LEU A 340 -0.16 17.51 -12.91
C LEU A 340 -0.81 17.94 -14.24
N VAL A 341 -1.17 16.98 -15.10
CA VAL A 341 -1.83 17.25 -16.38
C VAL A 341 -3.29 17.59 -16.11
N THR A 342 -3.98 16.76 -15.32
CA THR A 342 -5.37 16.98 -14.88
C THR A 342 -5.43 18.19 -13.93
N LYS A 343 -6.16 19.24 -14.29
CA LYS A 343 -6.11 20.52 -13.52
C LYS A 343 -6.97 20.52 -12.27
N SER A 344 -8.09 19.81 -12.29
CA SER A 344 -9.00 19.72 -11.16
C SER A 344 -9.76 18.40 -11.14
N GLY A 345 -10.42 18.09 -10.02
CA GLY A 345 -11.19 16.86 -9.89
C GLY A 345 -12.38 16.76 -10.86
N ASN A 346 -12.84 17.88 -11.42
CA ASN A 346 -13.92 17.90 -12.43
C ASN A 346 -13.52 17.24 -13.76
N GLU A 347 -12.23 17.12 -14.02
CA GLU A 347 -11.69 16.49 -15.23
C GLU A 347 -11.46 14.98 -15.04
N ILE A 348 -11.69 14.45 -13.84
CA ILE A 348 -11.54 13.03 -13.53
C ILE A 348 -12.84 12.29 -13.81
N THR A 349 -12.83 11.41 -14.80
CA THR A 349 -13.94 10.50 -15.07
C THR A 349 -14.09 9.47 -13.95
N ILE A 350 -15.26 9.43 -13.31
CA ILE A 350 -15.57 8.47 -12.26
C ILE A 350 -16.04 7.14 -12.89
N GLU A 351 -15.37 6.05 -12.51
CA GLU A 351 -15.78 4.69 -12.87
C GLU A 351 -17.12 4.34 -12.19
N GLU A 352 -18.16 4.05 -12.97
CA GLU A 352 -19.38 3.41 -12.47
C GLU A 352 -19.33 1.90 -12.71
N ARG A 353 -19.76 1.13 -11.71
CA ARG A 353 -19.67 -0.33 -11.71
C ARG A 353 -21.04 -1.01 -11.73
N PRO A 354 -21.11 -2.30 -12.12
CA PRO A 354 -22.37 -3.03 -12.16
C PRO A 354 -23.15 -2.97 -10.84
N ALA A 355 -24.48 -2.83 -10.96
CA ALA A 355 -25.41 -2.79 -9.83
C ALA A 355 -25.28 -4.00 -8.89
N SER A 356 -24.86 -5.16 -9.42
CA SER A 356 -24.70 -6.41 -8.67
C SER A 356 -23.72 -6.30 -7.51
N GLU A 357 -22.71 -5.43 -7.58
CA GLU A 357 -21.78 -5.22 -6.45
C GLU A 357 -22.50 -4.62 -5.23
N VAL A 358 -23.53 -3.80 -5.46
CA VAL A 358 -24.35 -3.23 -4.39
C VAL A 358 -25.46 -4.20 -3.97
N THR A 359 -26.16 -4.80 -4.92
CA THR A 359 -27.35 -5.63 -4.62
C THR A 359 -27.01 -7.00 -4.05
N THR A 360 -25.80 -7.50 -4.29
CA THR A 360 -25.34 -8.80 -3.79
C THR A 360 -24.09 -8.66 -2.94
N VAL A 361 -23.90 -9.59 -2.00
CA VAL A 361 -22.69 -9.73 -1.20
C VAL A 361 -22.23 -11.17 -1.24
N ARG A 362 -20.93 -11.37 -1.41
CA ARG A 362 -20.27 -12.68 -1.33
C ARG A 362 -19.50 -12.79 -0.01
N GLY A 363 -19.70 -13.87 0.73
CA GLY A 363 -19.06 -14.10 2.02
C GLY A 363 -19.11 -15.56 2.42
N THR A 364 -18.48 -15.89 3.55
CA THR A 364 -18.53 -17.25 4.10
C THR A 364 -19.85 -17.53 4.79
N CYS A 365 -20.36 -18.74 4.65
CA CYS A 365 -21.45 -19.22 5.50
C CYS A 365 -20.93 -19.43 6.93
N GLU A 366 -21.66 -18.93 7.92
CA GLU A 366 -21.41 -19.29 9.32
C GLU A 366 -21.98 -20.69 9.60
N ASP A 367 -21.21 -21.73 9.28
CA ASP A 367 -21.62 -23.13 9.45
C ASP A 367 -21.32 -23.64 10.88
N GLY A 368 -21.76 -22.93 11.92
CA GLY A 368 -21.83 -23.41 13.32
C GLY A 368 -20.59 -24.12 13.92
N GLY A 369 -19.41 -24.02 13.31
CA GLY A 369 -18.15 -24.65 13.73
C GLY A 369 -17.85 -26.07 13.20
N ALA A 370 -18.56 -26.61 12.20
CA ALA A 370 -18.44 -28.04 11.85
C ALA A 370 -17.73 -28.39 10.52
N SER A 371 -17.40 -27.42 9.64
CA SER A 371 -16.75 -27.69 8.35
C SER A 371 -15.40 -26.99 8.24
N GLU A 372 -14.33 -27.76 7.97
CA GLU A 372 -12.98 -27.23 7.66
C GLU A 372 -12.92 -26.52 6.29
N ALA A 373 -13.91 -26.76 5.41
CA ALA A 373 -13.97 -26.13 4.10
C ALA A 373 -14.74 -24.79 4.18
N VAL A 374 -14.04 -23.71 3.85
CA VAL A 374 -14.62 -22.36 3.70
C VAL A 374 -15.61 -22.35 2.54
N LYS A 375 -16.91 -22.39 2.84
CA LYS A 375 -17.98 -22.28 1.84
C LYS A 375 -18.32 -20.82 1.60
N MET A 376 -18.08 -20.34 0.37
CA MET A 376 -18.44 -19.00 -0.06
C MET A 376 -19.81 -19.01 -0.74
N GLU A 377 -20.74 -18.18 -0.28
CA GLU A 377 -22.04 -17.98 -0.92
C GLU A 377 -22.21 -16.52 -1.36
N THR A 378 -23.08 -16.31 -2.36
CA THR A 378 -23.49 -14.98 -2.81
C THR A 378 -24.97 -14.80 -2.52
N VAL A 379 -25.30 -13.76 -1.76
CA VAL A 379 -26.66 -13.47 -1.32
C VAL A 379 -27.12 -12.15 -1.92
N CYS A 380 -28.36 -12.10 -2.42
CA CYS A 380 -29.00 -10.86 -2.85
C CYS A 380 -29.65 -10.17 -1.66
N ILE A 381 -29.18 -8.97 -1.33
CA ILE A 381 -29.65 -8.18 -0.18
C ILE A 381 -30.69 -7.15 -0.61
N ALA A 382 -30.53 -6.54 -1.79
CA ALA A 382 -31.43 -5.51 -2.27
C ALA A 382 -32.72 -6.09 -2.86
N ALA A 383 -33.81 -5.31 -2.82
CA ALA A 383 -35.08 -5.66 -3.44
C ALA A 383 -34.94 -5.83 -4.96
N LYS A 384 -35.52 -6.89 -5.52
CA LYS A 384 -35.46 -7.17 -6.97
C LYS A 384 -36.10 -6.04 -7.77
N GLY A 385 -35.38 -5.53 -8.78
CA GLY A 385 -35.85 -4.50 -9.70
C GLY A 385 -35.54 -3.06 -9.30
N ILE A 386 -34.86 -2.83 -8.17
CA ILE A 386 -34.39 -1.48 -7.80
C ILE A 386 -33.26 -1.00 -8.72
N ASN A 387 -33.28 0.27 -9.09
CA ASN A 387 -32.16 0.92 -9.78
C ASN A 387 -31.02 1.20 -8.80
N VAL A 388 -29.78 1.14 -9.28
CA VAL A 388 -28.58 1.35 -8.46
C VAL A 388 -27.69 2.38 -9.12
N TRP A 389 -27.22 3.33 -8.32
CA TRP A 389 -26.11 4.20 -8.66
C TRP A 389 -24.88 3.71 -7.89
N ASN A 390 -23.83 3.30 -8.61
CA ASN A 390 -22.65 2.67 -8.01
C ASN A 390 -21.35 3.28 -8.57
N PRO A 391 -21.05 4.55 -8.24
CA PRO A 391 -19.74 5.13 -8.51
C PRO A 391 -18.70 4.45 -7.63
N ALA A 392 -17.60 4.01 -8.23
CA ALA A 392 -16.50 3.38 -7.50
C ALA A 392 -15.63 4.40 -6.74
N PHE A 393 -15.68 5.68 -7.11
CA PHE A 393 -14.85 6.74 -6.55
C PHE A 393 -15.67 8.02 -6.35
N ASP A 394 -15.19 8.90 -5.47
CA ASP A 394 -15.63 10.28 -5.37
C ASP A 394 -14.42 11.24 -5.38
N ILE A 395 -14.70 12.53 -5.53
CA ILE A 395 -13.70 13.60 -5.51
C ILE A 395 -13.76 14.31 -4.17
N THR A 396 -12.64 14.33 -3.45
CA THR A 396 -12.44 15.20 -2.29
C THR A 396 -11.78 16.49 -2.75
N PRO A 397 -12.45 17.65 -2.64
CA PRO A 397 -11.85 18.93 -2.99
C PRO A 397 -10.64 19.25 -2.13
N GLY A 398 -9.59 19.84 -2.71
CA GLY A 398 -8.36 20.24 -2.00
C GLY A 398 -8.63 21.16 -0.79
N ALA A 399 -9.72 21.93 -0.84
CA ALA A 399 -10.17 22.77 0.27
C ALA A 399 -10.50 21.99 1.57
N LEU A 400 -10.82 20.69 1.48
CA LEU A 400 -11.11 19.82 2.63
C LEU A 400 -9.89 19.00 3.12
N ILE A 401 -8.76 19.07 2.42
CA ILE A 401 -7.56 18.28 2.73
C ILE A 401 -6.57 19.16 3.50
N ASP A 402 -6.18 18.77 4.71
CA ASP A 402 -5.19 19.52 5.51
C ASP A 402 -3.76 19.32 5.00
N GLY A 403 -3.45 18.13 4.46
CA GLY A 403 -2.13 17.83 3.91
C GLY A 403 -2.10 16.60 3.01
N ILE A 404 -1.19 16.61 2.04
CA ILE A 404 -0.92 15.51 1.12
C ILE A 404 0.46 14.92 1.45
N ILE A 405 0.47 13.71 1.95
CA ILE A 405 1.65 12.97 2.40
C ILE A 405 2.24 12.21 1.20
N THR A 406 3.51 12.48 0.90
CA THR A 406 4.27 11.86 -0.18
C THR A 406 5.59 11.30 0.35
N GLU A 407 6.33 10.58 -0.49
CA GLU A 407 7.68 10.12 -0.17
C GLU A 407 8.71 11.27 -0.06
N LYS A 408 8.32 12.51 -0.38
CA LYS A 408 9.15 13.72 -0.23
C LYS A 408 8.77 14.57 0.98
N GLY A 409 7.75 14.18 1.74
CA GLY A 409 7.22 14.93 2.87
C GLY A 409 5.72 15.20 2.76
N VAL A 410 5.21 16.03 3.68
CA VAL A 410 3.81 16.45 3.69
C VAL A 410 3.70 17.83 3.05
N VAL A 411 2.90 17.93 1.99
CA VAL A 411 2.56 19.21 1.36
C VAL A 411 1.32 19.77 2.03
N GLU A 412 1.43 20.99 2.54
CA GLU A 412 0.33 21.76 3.12
C GLU A 412 -0.09 22.87 2.18
N LYS A 413 -1.27 23.45 2.42
CA LYS A 413 -1.72 24.62 1.69
C LYS A 413 -0.95 25.87 2.13
N ASP A 414 -0.73 26.77 1.19
CA ASP A 414 -0.19 28.11 1.48
C ASP A 414 -1.23 29.01 2.20
N SER A 415 -0.87 30.28 2.41
CA SER A 415 -1.76 31.27 3.04
C SER A 415 -3.04 31.55 2.25
N ASP A 416 -3.05 31.29 0.94
CA ASP A 416 -4.20 31.46 0.05
C ASP A 416 -5.05 30.19 -0.05
N GLY A 417 -4.64 29.10 0.61
CA GLY A 417 -5.36 27.83 0.63
C GLY A 417 -5.08 26.95 -0.58
N LEU A 418 -3.94 27.12 -1.26
CA LEU A 418 -3.58 26.38 -2.47
C LEU A 418 -2.44 25.39 -2.23
N PHE A 419 -2.48 24.24 -2.92
CA PHE A 419 -1.38 23.29 -2.98
C PHE A 419 -0.48 23.57 -4.18
N HIS A 420 0.84 23.57 -3.97
CA HIS A 420 1.87 23.76 -5.01
C HIS A 420 2.58 22.44 -5.33
N LEU A 421 1.84 21.50 -5.92
CA LEU A 421 2.33 20.12 -6.12
C LEU A 421 3.46 20.02 -7.15
N GLU A 422 3.60 20.99 -8.06
CA GLU A 422 4.67 21.03 -9.04
C GLU A 422 6.07 21.16 -8.42
N GLU A 423 6.17 21.71 -7.20
CA GLU A 423 7.44 21.83 -6.50
C GLU A 423 8.03 20.48 -6.13
N LEU A 424 7.19 19.46 -5.91
CA LEU A 424 7.63 18.09 -5.67
C LEU A 424 8.40 17.49 -6.85
N PHE A 425 8.26 18.06 -8.05
CA PHE A 425 8.89 17.54 -9.27
C PHE A 425 10.10 18.36 -9.72
N LYS A 426 10.42 19.46 -9.01
CA LYS A 426 11.65 20.22 -9.21
C LYS A 426 12.79 19.49 -8.46
N ALA A 427 13.86 19.18 -9.19
CA ALA A 427 15.02 18.42 -8.67
C ALA A 427 15.96 19.29 -7.85
#